data_AF-A0AAQ3ULE6-F1
#
_entry.id   AF-A0AAQ3ULE6-F1
#
_cell.length_a   1.000
_cell.length_b   1.000
_cell.length_c   1.000
_cell.angle_alpha   90.00
_cell.angle_beta   90.00
_cell.angle_gamma   90.00
#
_symmetry.space_group_name_H-M   'P 1'
#
loop_
_entity.id
_entity.type
_entity.pdbx_description
1 polymer ?
#
loop_
_entity_poly.entity_id
_entity_poly.type
_entity_poly.pdbx_seq_one_letter_code
_entity_poly.pdbx_strand_id
1 'polypeptide(L)' 'MKVSVTNGERLPCLGVYRSASFTINAEPFTADLFVLPLAGYDIVFGTQWLASLGPILWDFSRLTIGFWRRDHHVE' A
#
# COMPACT_ATOMS: atom_id res chain seq x y z
N MET A 1 -11.30 -12.88 -10.05
CA MET A 1 -9.84 -12.98 -9.80
C MET A 1 -9.62 -13.53 -8.40
N LYS A 2 -8.61 -14.37 -8.18
CA LYS A 2 -8.23 -14.86 -6.83
C LYS A 2 -6.81 -14.35 -6.52
N VAL A 3 -6.59 -13.90 -5.29
CA VAL A 3 -5.30 -13.39 -4.82
C VAL A 3 -4.72 -14.38 -3.82
N SER A 4 -3.49 -14.84 -4.06
CA SER A 4 -2.77 -15.67 -3.09
C SER A 4 -2.16 -14.77 -2.02
N VAL A 5 -2.41 -15.11 -0.75
CA VAL A 5 -1.81 -14.44 0.41
C VAL A 5 -0.68 -15.31 1.00
N THR A 6 0.10 -14.73 1.90
CA THR A 6 1.36 -15.33 2.41
C THR A 6 1.16 -16.62 3.20
N ASN A 7 -0.04 -16.85 3.75
CA ASN A 7 -0.40 -18.11 4.43
C ASN A 7 -0.83 -19.23 3.45
N GLY A 8 -0.72 -19.00 2.13
CA GLY A 8 -1.10 -19.97 1.09
C GLY A 8 -2.59 -19.97 0.74
N GLU A 9 -3.42 -19.21 1.47
CA GLU A 9 -4.83 -19.05 1.17
C GLU A 9 -5.02 -18.25 -0.13
N ARG A 10 -6.14 -18.52 -0.82
CA ARG A 10 -6.56 -17.76 -2.00
C ARG A 10 -7.84 -17.01 -1.69
N LEU A 11 -7.71 -15.71 -1.50
CA LEU A 11 -8.84 -14.84 -1.24
C LEU A 11 -9.54 -14.43 -2.54
N PRO A 12 -10.88 -14.35 -2.55
CA PRO A 12 -11.60 -13.73 -3.65
C PRO A 12 -11.30 -12.23 -3.67
N CYS A 13 -11.00 -11.71 -4.86
CA CYS A 13 -11.07 -10.26 -5.09
C CYS A 13 -12.53 -9.89 -5.28
N LEU A 14 -13.09 -9.13 -4.34
CA LEU A 14 -14.50 -8.73 -4.32
C LEU A 14 -14.77 -7.55 -5.26
N GLY A 15 -13.73 -6.82 -5.65
CA GLY A 15 -13.83 -5.67 -6.54
C GLY A 15 -12.51 -4.93 -6.67
N VAL A 16 -12.50 -3.92 -7.54
CA VAL A 16 -11.36 -3.02 -7.72
C VAL A 16 -11.87 -1.59 -7.69
N TYR A 17 -11.36 -0.78 -6.78
CA TYR A 17 -11.50 0.67 -6.83
C TYR A 17 -10.39 1.22 -7.71
N ARG A 18 -10.76 1.63 -8.93
CA ARG A 18 -9.81 2.20 -9.87
C ARG A 18 -9.50 3.64 -9.54
N SER A 19 -8.22 4.01 -9.62
CA SER A 19 -7.76 5.38 -9.38
C SER A 19 -8.28 5.96 -8.05
N ALA A 20 -8.29 5.14 -7.01
CA ALA A 20 -8.68 5.57 -5.68
C ALA A 20 -7.70 6.62 -5.18
N SER A 21 -8.23 7.77 -4.77
CA SER A 21 -7.44 8.83 -4.15
C SER A 21 -7.34 8.61 -2.64
N PHE A 22 -6.14 8.70 -2.11
CA PHE A 22 -5.87 8.62 -0.68
C PHE A 22 -4.69 9.53 -0.32
N THR A 23 -4.50 9.79 0.97
CA THR A 23 -3.40 10.61 1.46
C THR A 23 -2.55 9.84 2.46
N ILE A 24 -1.25 10.07 2.43
CA ILE A 24 -0.30 9.60 3.45
C ILE A 24 0.43 10.85 3.94
N ASN A 25 0.29 11.18 5.23
CA ASN A 25 0.89 12.36 5.85
C ASN A 25 0.68 13.65 5.02
N ALA A 26 -0.57 13.87 4.61
CA ALA A 26 -1.03 14.97 3.75
C ALA A 26 -0.55 14.93 2.28
N GLU A 27 0.29 13.98 1.89
CA GLU A 27 0.71 13.81 0.49
C GLU A 27 -0.32 12.97 -0.28
N PRO A 28 -0.85 13.47 -1.42
CA PRO A 28 -1.88 12.76 -2.17
C PRO A 28 -1.30 11.68 -3.09
N PHE A 29 -1.99 10.55 -3.12
CA PHE A 29 -1.70 9.39 -3.96
C PHE A 29 -2.95 8.93 -4.71
N THR A 30 -2.71 8.28 -5.84
CA THR A 30 -3.73 7.62 -6.63
C THR A 30 -3.23 6.23 -6.99
N ALA A 31 -4.01 5.20 -6.70
CA ALA A 31 -3.72 3.82 -7.08
C ALA A 31 -4.99 3.00 -7.29
N ASP A 32 -4.87 1.87 -7.98
CA ASP A 32 -5.93 0.88 -8.02
C ASP A 32 -5.89 0.03 -6.73
N LEU A 33 -7.01 -0.04 -6.01
CA LEU A 33 -7.13 -0.82 -4.77
C LEU A 33 -7.98 -2.06 -5.00
N PHE A 34 -7.45 -3.22 -4.62
CA PHE A 34 -8.14 -4.50 -4.70
C PHE A 34 -8.84 -4.81 -3.38
N VAL A 35 -10.15 -5.06 -3.44
CA VAL A 35 -10.95 -5.36 -2.25
C VAL A 35 -10.80 -6.83 -1.89
N LEU A 36 -10.19 -7.10 -0.75
CA LEU A 36 -9.95 -8.43 -0.21
C LEU A 36 -10.58 -8.53 1.19
N PRO A 37 -11.19 -9.67 1.56
CA PRO A 37 -11.71 -9.89 2.90
C PRO A 37 -10.58 -10.15 3.90
N LEU A 38 -9.74 -9.15 4.15
CA LEU A 38 -8.64 -9.22 5.10
C LEU A 38 -9.18 -8.97 6.51
N ALA A 39 -8.87 -9.85 7.46
CA ALA A 39 -9.20 -9.62 8.85
C ALA A 39 -8.18 -8.65 9.47
N GLY A 40 -8.65 -7.52 9.99
CA GLY A 40 -7.86 -6.61 10.82
C GLY A 40 -7.00 -5.57 10.09
N TYR A 41 -7.18 -5.38 8.77
CA TYR A 41 -6.48 -4.34 8.02
C TYR A 41 -7.43 -3.63 7.06
N ASP A 42 -7.39 -2.30 7.04
CA ASP A 42 -8.15 -1.49 6.09
C ASP A 42 -7.49 -1.48 4.70
N ILE A 43 -6.17 -1.31 4.67
CA ILE A 43 -5.36 -1.24 3.45
C ILE A 43 -4.03 -1.98 3.68
N VAL A 44 -3.60 -2.75 2.68
CA VAL A 44 -2.27 -3.36 2.64
C VAL A 44 -1.52 -2.81 1.43
N PHE A 45 -0.36 -2.21 1.67
CA PHE A 45 0.51 -1.74 0.59
C PHE A 45 1.32 -2.91 0.01
N GLY A 46 1.06 -3.22 -1.26
CA GLY A 46 1.83 -4.22 -1.99
C GLY A 46 3.26 -3.75 -2.26
N THR A 47 4.19 -4.70 -2.40
CA THR A 47 5.59 -4.41 -2.72
C THR A 47 5.77 -3.65 -4.03
N GLN A 48 4.92 -3.91 -5.02
CA GLN A 48 4.91 -3.15 -6.29
C GLN A 48 4.59 -1.66 -6.07
N TRP A 49 3.64 -1.36 -5.19
CA TRP A 49 3.29 0.03 -4.87
C TRP A 49 4.42 0.70 -4.09
N LEU A 50 5.00 0.01 -3.09
CA LEU A 50 6.15 0.52 -2.33
C LEU A 50 7.35 0.80 -3.24
N ALA A 51 7.63 -0.07 -4.22
CA ALA A 51 8.71 0.13 -5.18
C ALA A 51 8.50 1.39 -6.06
N SER A 52 7.25 1.82 -6.28
CA SER A 52 6.95 3.03 -7.06
C SER A 52 7.34 4.33 -6.35
N LEU A 53 7.58 4.28 -5.03
CA LEU A 53 8.03 5.42 -4.24
C LEU A 53 9.53 5.72 -4.43
N GLY A 54 10.27 4.83 -5.10
CA GLY A 54 11.73 4.92 -5.20
C GLY A 54 12.41 4.42 -3.92
N PRO A 55 13.60 4.95 -3.58
CA PRO A 55 14.29 4.58 -2.34
C PRO A 55 13.43 4.90 -1.11
N ILE A 56 13.22 3.89 -0.27
CA ILE A 56 12.51 4.01 1.01
C ILE A 56 13.45 3.66 2.17
N LEU A 57 13.31 4.38 3.28
CA LEU A 57 13.85 4.02 4.57
C LEU A 57 12.73 3.41 5.41
N TRP A 58 12.93 2.20 5.91
CA TRP A 58 11.96 1.57 6.82
C TRP A 58 12.59 1.44 8.20
N ASP A 59 12.07 2.21 9.16
CA ASP A 59 12.45 2.08 10.57
C ASP A 59 11.52 1.07 11.25
N PHE A 60 12.01 -0.16 11.43
CA PHE A 60 11.27 -1.23 12.11
C PHE A 60 11.08 -0.99 13.61
N SER A 61 11.91 -0.15 14.23
CA SER A 61 11.79 0.16 15.67
C SER A 61 10.67 1.16 15.90
N ARG A 62 10.52 2.14 15.00
CA ARG A 62 9.48 3.18 15.05
C ARG A 62 8.23 2.84 14.24
N LEU A 63 8.31 1.78 13.42
CA LEU A 63 7.27 1.39 12.46
C LEU A 63 6.92 2.51 11.47
N THR A 64 7.92 3.29 11.05
CA THR A 64 7.76 4.37 10.07
C THR A 64 8.42 4.05 8.73
N ILE A 65 7.90 4.63 7.66
CA ILE A 65 8.47 4.54 6.32
C ILE A 65 8.74 5.98 5.84
N GLY A 66 10.00 6.29 5.59
CA GLY A 66 10.45 7.56 5.02
C GLY A 66 10.79 7.42 3.53
N PHE A 67 10.40 8.37 2.70
CA PHE A 67 10.78 8.42 1.28
C PHE A 67 10.83 9.85 0.74
N TRP A 68 11.54 10.05 -0.38
CA TRP A 68 11.61 11.33 -1.06
C TRP A 68 10.61 11.41 -2.20
N ARG A 69 9.85 12.49 -2.28
CA ARG A 69 8.91 12.76 -3.37
C ARG A 69 8.86 14.26 -3.64
N ARG A 70 8.90 14.66 -4.92
CA ARG A 70 8.77 16.08 -5.35
C ARG A 70 9.63 17.02 -4.47
N ASP A 71 10.89 16.63 -4.28
CA ASP A 71 11.91 17.38 -3.56
C ASP A 71 11.69 17.58 -2.05
N HIS A 72 10.80 16.79 -1.42
CA HIS A 72 10.64 16.76 0.03
C HIS A 72 10.59 15.34 0.61
N HIS A 73 10.80 15.23 1.91
CA HIS A 73 10.73 13.97 2.66
C HIS A 73 9.32 13.74 3.22
N VAL A 74 8.77 12.55 3.01
CA VAL A 74 7.52 12.07 3.58
C VAL A 74 7.85 10.94 4.55
N GLU A 75 7.39 11.05 5.81
CA GLU A 75 7.53 10.03 6.88
C GLU A 75 6.21 9.90 7.65
#